data_AF-A0A1V4REU8-F1
#
_entry.id   AF-A0A1V4REU8-F1
#
_cell.length_a   1.000
_cell.length_b   1.000
_cell.length_c   1.000
_cell.angle_alpha   90.00
_cell.angle_beta   90.00
_cell.angle_gamma   90.00
#
_symmetry.space_group_name_H-M   'P 1'
#
loop_
_entity.id
_entity.type
_entity.pdbx_description
1 polymer ?
#
loop_
_entity_poly.entity_id
_entity_poly.type
_entity_poly.pdbx_seq_one_letter_code
_entity_poly.pdbx_strand_id
1 'polypeptide(L)'
;MFKKAKGLSLILVLTIGLWGGFLLPCFSQSTETLTITTYYPSPFGVYGELRTKRMAIGDTYYDPSQHCWPGGSCAFPDINANTDLEVEGDIHALGSICSGSSRDFKEDIRPFKEMDYQSLIDKLKGIDIVYYKFKGRKNTHIGVIAEDAPSEIVNSAKKLINIPDYLGFILAVVKAQQEEIENLKGLNNIK
;
A
#
# COMPACT_ATOMS: atom_id res chain seq x y z
N MET A 1 26.53 -54.63 -88.53
CA MET A 1 27.64 -54.05 -89.33
C MET A 1 27.83 -52.59 -88.93
N PHE A 2 29.07 -52.21 -88.60
CA PHE A 2 29.72 -50.88 -88.50
C PHE A 2 28.84 -49.61 -88.75
N LYS A 3 28.92 -48.52 -87.98
CA LYS A 3 30.14 -47.69 -87.78
C LYS A 3 29.95 -46.57 -86.71
N LYS A 4 31.10 -46.08 -86.22
CA LYS A 4 31.39 -45.07 -85.17
C LYS A 4 30.97 -43.61 -85.45
N ALA A 5 30.55 -42.93 -84.37
CA ALA A 5 30.95 -41.62 -83.80
C ALA A 5 31.50 -40.45 -84.67
N LYS A 6 31.02 -39.21 -84.41
CA LYS A 6 31.72 -38.07 -83.75
C LYS A 6 31.16 -36.67 -84.11
N GLY A 7 31.22 -35.76 -83.13
CA GLY A 7 31.05 -34.29 -83.22
C GLY A 7 29.80 -33.83 -82.45
N LEU A 8 29.82 -33.19 -81.27
CA LEU A 8 30.75 -32.32 -80.56
C LEU A 8 31.16 -31.06 -81.34
N SER A 9 30.36 -30.00 -81.26
CA SER A 9 30.81 -28.64 -80.93
C SER A 9 29.66 -27.64 -81.10
N LEU A 10 29.58 -26.70 -80.15
CA LEU A 10 29.03 -25.36 -80.31
C LEU A 10 27.53 -25.25 -80.66
N ILE A 11 26.70 -25.13 -79.62
CA ILE A 11 25.69 -24.08 -79.37
C ILE A 11 25.02 -24.50 -78.05
N LEU A 12 25.78 -24.30 -76.97
CA LEU A 12 25.22 -24.21 -75.62
C LEU A 12 25.01 -22.72 -75.38
N VAL A 13 23.90 -22.38 -74.74
CA VAL A 13 23.45 -21.01 -74.43
C VAL A 13 22.70 -20.36 -75.59
N LEU A 14 21.44 -20.75 -75.77
CA LEU A 14 20.27 -19.87 -75.82
C LEU A 14 19.08 -20.66 -76.39
N THR A 15 17.94 -20.56 -75.71
CA THR A 15 16.63 -21.17 -76.02
C THR A 15 16.47 -22.66 -75.68
N ILE A 16 16.01 -22.94 -74.47
CA ILE A 16 14.72 -23.56 -74.16
C ILE A 16 14.50 -23.30 -72.67
N GLY A 17 13.74 -22.26 -72.37
CA GLY A 17 12.95 -22.26 -71.16
C GLY A 17 11.82 -23.26 -71.38
N LEU A 18 11.65 -24.19 -70.45
CA LEU A 18 10.38 -24.59 -69.85
C LEU A 18 10.63 -25.90 -69.09
N TRP A 19 10.26 -25.87 -67.81
CA TRP A 19 10.02 -27.04 -66.95
C TRP A 19 11.24 -27.74 -66.36
N GLY A 20 11.54 -27.40 -65.11
CA GLY A 20 12.46 -28.17 -64.27
C GLY A 20 12.94 -27.30 -63.14
N GLY A 21 12.15 -27.24 -62.07
CA GLY A 21 12.34 -26.32 -60.96
C GLY A 21 13.74 -26.33 -60.37
N PHE A 22 14.16 -25.16 -59.91
CA PHE A 22 14.95 -25.11 -58.69
C PHE A 22 14.49 -23.92 -57.89
N LEU A 23 13.85 -24.28 -56.78
CA LEU A 23 13.26 -23.42 -55.78
C LEU A 23 14.32 -22.46 -55.25
N LEU A 24 13.97 -21.18 -55.20
CA LEU A 24 14.56 -20.25 -54.24
C LEU A 24 14.40 -20.89 -52.85
N PRO A 25 15.47 -21.15 -52.07
CA PRO A 25 15.28 -21.29 -50.64
C PRO A 25 15.00 -19.88 -50.13
N CYS A 26 13.71 -19.54 -50.11
CA CYS A 26 13.21 -18.54 -49.18
C CYS A 26 13.61 -19.06 -47.79
N PHE A 27 14.66 -18.48 -47.21
CA PHE A 27 14.92 -18.64 -45.79
C PHE A 27 13.74 -17.99 -45.07
N SER A 28 12.73 -18.81 -44.79
CA SER A 28 11.72 -18.52 -43.79
C SER A 28 12.45 -18.47 -42.45
N GLN A 29 12.87 -17.27 -42.04
CA GLN A 29 13.23 -17.05 -40.64
C GLN A 29 11.92 -17.12 -39.85
N SER A 30 11.55 -18.32 -39.41
CA SER A 30 10.52 -18.48 -38.39
C SER A 30 11.03 -17.80 -37.13
N THR A 31 10.51 -16.61 -36.86
CA THR A 31 10.77 -15.90 -35.60
C THR A 31 9.98 -16.62 -34.52
N GLU A 32 10.54 -17.69 -33.97
CA GLU A 32 9.98 -18.31 -32.77
C GLU A 32 10.14 -17.31 -31.62
N THR A 33 9.03 -16.70 -31.24
CA THR A 33 9.01 -15.78 -30.10
C THR A 33 8.97 -16.64 -28.84
N LEU A 34 10.13 -16.85 -28.21
CA LEU A 34 10.19 -17.54 -26.93
C LEU A 34 9.70 -16.58 -25.84
N THR A 35 8.41 -16.61 -25.53
CA THR A 35 7.86 -15.89 -24.38
C THR A 35 8.26 -16.63 -23.10
N ILE A 36 9.34 -16.18 -22.46
CA ILE A 36 9.69 -16.65 -21.11
C ILE A 36 8.74 -15.96 -20.13
N THR A 37 7.63 -16.62 -19.78
CA THR A 37 6.83 -16.19 -18.62
C THR A 37 7.56 -16.66 -17.35
N THR A 38 8.41 -15.82 -16.77
CA THR A 38 8.96 -16.08 -15.43
C THR A 38 7.83 -15.89 -14.42
N TYR A 39 7.05 -16.95 -14.19
CA TYR A 39 6.18 -17.03 -13.04
C TYR A 39 7.08 -17.21 -11.81
N TYR A 40 7.17 -16.19 -10.95
CA TYR A 40 7.86 -16.28 -9.66
C TYR A 40 6.79 -16.46 -8.57
N PRO A 41 6.37 -17.71 -8.28
CA PRO A 41 5.45 -17.94 -7.19
C PRO A 41 6.24 -17.93 -5.89
N SER A 42 6.01 -16.94 -5.05
CA SER A 42 5.72 -17.30 -3.67
C SER A 42 4.92 -16.20 -3.00
N PRO A 43 3.69 -16.51 -2.52
CA PRO A 43 2.99 -15.67 -1.56
C PRO A 43 3.76 -15.49 -0.24
N PHE A 44 4.84 -16.25 -0.04
CA PHE A 44 5.66 -16.27 1.17
C PHE A 44 7.15 -16.21 0.80
N GLY A 45 7.74 -15.02 0.84
CA GLY A 45 9.15 -14.80 0.52
C GLY A 45 9.79 -13.82 1.48
N VAL A 46 11.05 -14.06 1.83
CA VAL A 46 11.89 -13.06 2.54
C VAL A 46 12.63 -12.26 1.48
N TYR A 47 12.35 -10.97 1.43
CA TYR A 47 12.98 -10.05 0.48
C TYR A 47 14.07 -9.25 1.19
N GLY A 48 15.24 -9.13 0.57
CA GLY A 48 16.27 -8.19 1.03
C GLY A 48 15.82 -6.73 0.88
N GLU A 49 14.98 -6.45 -0.13
CA GLU A 49 14.34 -5.16 -0.36
C GLU A 49 12.99 -5.36 -1.06
N LEU A 50 11.95 -4.64 -0.62
CA LEU A 50 10.63 -4.61 -1.26
C LEU A 50 10.19 -3.15 -1.43
N ARG A 51 9.92 -2.73 -2.67
CA ARG A 51 9.38 -1.40 -2.99
C ARG A 51 8.06 -1.55 -3.72
N THR A 52 7.01 -0.95 -3.16
CA THR A 52 5.68 -0.87 -3.79
C THR A 52 5.06 0.48 -3.48
N LYS A 53 4.13 0.93 -4.33
CA LYS A 53 3.33 2.14 -4.05
C LYS A 53 2.31 1.88 -2.95
N ARG A 54 1.72 0.68 -2.92
CA ARG A 54 0.69 0.28 -1.97
C ARG A 54 0.81 -1.18 -1.57
N MET A 55 0.40 -1.51 -0.35
CA MET A 55 0.46 -2.85 0.21
C MET A 55 -0.72 -3.11 1.14
N ALA A 56 -1.36 -4.27 0.98
CA ALA A 56 -2.41 -4.75 1.86
C ALA A 56 -1.98 -6.16 2.32
N ILE A 57 -1.91 -6.35 3.63
CA ILE A 57 -1.40 -7.57 4.27
C ILE A 57 -2.52 -8.16 5.11
N GLY A 58 -2.89 -9.41 4.90
CA GLY A 58 -3.95 -10.06 5.67
C GLY A 58 -4.61 -11.19 4.90
N ASP A 59 -5.31 -12.07 5.62
CA ASP A 59 -6.09 -13.15 5.02
C ASP A 59 -7.21 -12.58 4.14
N THR A 60 -7.84 -11.48 4.59
CA THR A 60 -8.88 -10.77 3.82
C THR A 60 -8.33 -10.25 2.50
N TYR A 61 -7.12 -9.69 2.49
CA TYR A 61 -6.53 -9.03 1.31
C TYR A 61 -5.77 -9.99 0.39
N TYR A 62 -5.78 -11.29 0.67
CA TYR A 62 -5.08 -12.29 -0.13
C TYR A 62 -5.67 -12.45 -1.53
N ASP A 63 -6.98 -12.31 -1.69
CA ASP A 63 -7.67 -12.34 -2.98
C ASP A 63 -8.04 -10.92 -3.47
N PRO A 64 -7.26 -10.33 -4.40
CA PRO A 64 -7.52 -8.97 -4.89
C PRO A 64 -8.77 -8.85 -5.76
N SER A 65 -9.44 -9.97 -6.12
CA SER A 65 -10.73 -9.93 -6.81
C SER A 65 -11.89 -9.59 -5.87
N GLN A 66 -11.70 -9.77 -4.56
CA GLN A 66 -12.71 -9.51 -3.54
C GLN A 66 -12.43 -8.20 -2.78
N HIS A 67 -11.16 -7.94 -2.44
CA HIS A 67 -10.75 -6.79 -1.63
C HIS A 67 -9.67 -6.00 -2.36
N CYS A 68 -9.95 -4.72 -2.67
CA CYS A 68 -9.06 -3.92 -3.49
C CYS A 68 -9.20 -2.42 -3.23
N TRP A 69 -8.18 -1.66 -3.64
CA TRP A 69 -8.27 -0.20 -3.73
C TRP A 69 -9.26 0.24 -4.82
N PRO A 70 -9.81 1.46 -4.72
CA PRO A 70 -10.63 2.06 -5.77
C PRO A 70 -9.92 2.02 -7.14
N GLY A 71 -10.63 1.54 -8.15
CA GLY A 71 -10.08 1.32 -9.50
C GLY A 71 -9.31 0.01 -9.66
N GLY A 72 -9.29 -0.85 -8.64
CA GLY A 72 -8.71 -2.19 -8.67
C GLY A 72 -9.58 -3.23 -9.38
N SER A 73 -9.22 -4.51 -9.21
CA SER A 73 -9.82 -5.67 -9.89
C SER A 73 -11.18 -6.13 -9.32
N CYS A 74 -11.60 -5.60 -8.18
CA CYS A 74 -12.80 -6.05 -7.47
C CYS A 74 -14.02 -5.17 -7.76
N ALA A 75 -15.21 -5.77 -7.69
CA ALA A 75 -16.48 -5.06 -7.94
C ALA A 75 -16.83 -4.03 -6.85
N PHE A 76 -16.37 -4.26 -5.63
CA PHE A 76 -16.65 -3.43 -4.46
C PHE A 76 -15.35 -3.09 -3.73
N PRO A 77 -14.62 -2.04 -4.16
CA PRO A 77 -13.38 -1.64 -3.49
C PRO A 77 -13.68 -1.16 -2.07
N ASP A 78 -12.93 -1.69 -1.11
CA ASP A 78 -13.14 -1.52 0.32
C ASP A 78 -11.90 -0.99 1.05
N ILE A 79 -10.71 -1.10 0.45
CA ILE A 79 -9.49 -0.46 0.96
C ILE A 79 -9.59 1.05 0.72
N ASN A 80 -9.28 1.87 1.72
CA ASN A 80 -9.39 3.32 1.59
C ASN A 80 -8.45 3.86 0.47
N ALA A 81 -8.97 4.79 -0.34
CA ALA A 81 -8.24 5.39 -1.47
C ALA A 81 -6.91 6.04 -1.09
N ASN A 82 -6.79 6.51 0.16
CA ASN A 82 -5.64 7.22 0.70
C ASN A 82 -4.76 6.32 1.59
N THR A 83 -5.10 5.04 1.74
CA THR A 83 -4.26 4.09 2.47
C THR A 83 -3.23 3.49 1.53
N ASP A 84 -1.95 3.72 1.83
CA ASP A 84 -0.86 3.06 1.11
C ASP A 84 -0.40 1.76 1.79
N LEU A 85 -0.67 1.58 3.08
CA LEU A 85 -0.40 0.35 3.82
C LEU A 85 -1.61 -0.03 4.70
N GLU A 86 -2.25 -1.14 4.38
CA GLU A 86 -3.30 -1.74 5.20
C GLU A 86 -2.82 -3.09 5.77
N VAL A 87 -3.00 -3.31 7.07
CA VAL A 87 -2.56 -4.54 7.73
C VAL A 87 -3.69 -5.10 8.58
N GLU A 88 -4.12 -6.30 8.24
CA GLU A 88 -4.95 -7.13 9.10
C GLU A 88 -4.07 -7.87 10.12
N GLY A 89 -4.35 -7.65 11.40
CA GLY A 89 -3.61 -8.28 12.51
C GLY A 89 -2.66 -7.33 13.23
N ASP A 90 -1.60 -7.89 13.79
CA ASP A 90 -0.67 -7.14 14.65
C ASP A 90 0.59 -6.71 13.87
N ILE A 91 1.05 -5.49 14.13
CA ILE A 91 2.32 -4.97 13.59
C ILE A 91 3.37 -5.02 14.71
N HIS A 92 4.39 -5.86 14.55
CA HIS A 92 5.49 -5.99 15.51
C HIS A 92 6.73 -5.25 14.98
N ALA A 93 7.09 -4.15 15.61
CA ALA A 93 8.31 -3.38 15.31
C ALA A 93 9.30 -3.49 16.48
N LEU A 94 10.55 -3.90 16.20
CA LEU A 94 11.62 -3.94 17.21
C LEU A 94 12.34 -2.60 17.38
N GLY A 95 12.24 -1.71 16.39
CA GLY A 95 12.82 -0.38 16.41
C GLY A 95 11.78 0.71 16.67
N SER A 96 12.14 1.95 16.35
CA SER A 96 11.24 3.10 16.50
C SER A 96 10.26 3.23 15.33
N ILE A 97 9.01 3.55 15.64
CA ILE A 97 8.03 4.03 14.68
C ILE A 97 7.99 5.57 14.81
N CYS A 98 8.37 6.28 13.75
CA CYS A 98 8.45 7.73 13.75
C CYS A 98 7.36 8.32 12.83
N SER A 99 6.58 9.26 13.34
CA SER A 99 5.63 10.05 12.54
C SER A 99 6.28 11.34 12.05
N GLY A 100 6.17 11.65 10.76
CA GLY A 100 6.69 12.90 10.19
C GLY A 100 6.05 14.12 10.83
N SER A 101 6.85 14.99 11.48
CA SER A 101 6.34 16.18 12.16
C SER A 101 7.29 17.40 12.01
N SER A 102 7.87 17.59 10.82
CA SER A 102 8.62 18.80 10.47
C SER A 102 7.68 19.92 9.99
N ARG A 103 8.13 21.17 10.07
CA ARG A 103 7.49 22.32 9.40
C ARG A 103 7.52 22.16 7.87
N ASP A 104 8.48 21.41 7.33
CA ASP A 104 8.56 21.13 5.88
C ASP A 104 7.39 20.27 5.39
N PHE A 105 6.72 19.56 6.30
CA PHE A 105 5.61 18.66 5.99
C PHE A 105 4.26 19.24 6.45
N LYS A 106 4.23 20.46 6.99
CA LYS A 106 3.05 21.03 7.68
C LYS A 106 2.84 22.49 7.30
N GLU A 107 1.59 22.83 7.02
CA GLU A 107 1.13 24.19 6.76
C GLU A 107 0.19 24.68 7.88
N ASP A 108 -0.14 25.98 7.89
CA ASP A 108 -1.10 26.60 8.82
C ASP A 108 -0.85 26.34 10.32
N ILE A 109 0.44 26.28 10.71
CA ILE A 109 0.85 25.98 12.08
C ILE A 109 0.54 27.17 13.00
N ARG A 110 -0.36 26.94 13.97
CA ARG A 110 -0.66 27.88 15.06
C ARG A 110 -0.52 27.23 16.44
N PRO A 111 -0.11 27.98 17.48
CA PRO A 111 -0.22 27.51 18.85
C PRO A 111 -1.70 27.41 19.28
N PHE A 112 -1.96 26.56 20.28
CA PHE A 112 -3.26 26.52 20.95
C PHE A 112 -3.46 27.77 21.81
N LYS A 113 -4.71 28.21 21.89
CA LYS A 113 -5.21 29.24 22.79
C LYS A 113 -6.04 28.58 23.89
N GLU A 114 -6.35 29.33 24.95
CA GLU A 114 -7.18 28.83 26.07
C GLU A 114 -8.48 28.15 25.63
N MET A 115 -9.19 28.74 24.67
CA MET A 115 -10.43 28.15 24.15
C MET A 115 -10.22 26.79 23.47
N ASP A 116 -9.06 26.56 22.85
CA ASP A 116 -8.74 25.26 22.25
C ASP A 116 -8.59 24.20 23.36
N TYR A 117 -7.84 24.50 24.42
CA TYR A 117 -7.67 23.59 25.56
C TYR A 117 -9.00 23.30 26.25
N GLN A 118 -9.81 24.33 26.53
CA GLN A 118 -11.11 24.15 27.17
C GLN A 118 -12.03 23.24 26.34
N SER A 119 -12.06 23.43 25.02
CA SER A 119 -12.82 22.57 24.10
C SER A 119 -12.38 21.10 24.18
N LEU A 120 -11.08 20.82 24.26
CA LEU A 120 -10.59 19.45 24.39
C LEU A 120 -10.89 18.84 25.77
N ILE A 121 -10.80 19.63 26.84
CA ILE A 121 -11.15 19.19 28.19
C ILE A 121 -12.64 18.81 28.28
N ASP A 122 -13.51 19.60 27.67
CA ASP A 122 -14.95 19.28 27.66
C ASP A 122 -15.26 18.04 26.82
N LYS A 123 -14.55 17.84 25.70
CA LYS A 123 -14.64 16.59 24.93
C LYS A 123 -14.13 15.39 25.72
N LEU A 124 -13.01 15.51 26.44
CA LEU A 124 -12.45 14.44 27.25
C LEU A 124 -13.47 13.91 28.28
N LYS A 125 -14.25 14.80 28.91
CA LYS A 125 -15.30 14.41 29.88
C LYS A 125 -16.38 13.54 29.27
N GLY A 126 -16.62 13.66 27.96
CA GLY A 126 -17.58 12.85 27.23
C GLY A 126 -17.01 11.56 26.65
N ILE A 127 -15.71 11.29 26.81
CA ILE A 127 -15.09 10.06 26.34
C ILE A 127 -15.19 8.99 27.42
N ASP A 128 -15.84 7.88 27.09
CA ASP A 128 -15.80 6.68 27.92
C ASP A 128 -14.54 5.86 27.65
N ILE A 129 -13.78 5.60 28.72
CA ILE A 129 -12.67 4.64 28.70
C ILE A 129 -13.23 3.25 28.99
N VAL A 130 -13.08 2.33 28.05
CA VAL A 130 -13.69 1.01 28.09
C VAL A 130 -12.65 -0.10 28.08
N TYR A 131 -13.04 -1.24 28.66
CA TYR A 131 -12.37 -2.51 28.40
C TYR A 131 -13.05 -3.21 27.23
N TYR A 132 -12.26 -3.76 26.32
CA TYR A 132 -12.79 -4.47 25.15
C TYR A 132 -11.92 -5.67 24.76
N LYS A 133 -12.45 -6.50 23.87
CA LYS A 133 -11.73 -7.59 23.20
C LYS A 133 -11.99 -7.50 21.72
N PHE A 134 -10.96 -7.73 20.90
CA PHE A 134 -11.19 -7.92 19.48
C PHE A 134 -12.00 -9.20 19.24
N LYS A 135 -12.88 -9.18 18.24
CA LYS A 135 -13.65 -10.36 17.84
C LYS A 135 -12.70 -11.51 17.55
N GLY A 136 -13.01 -12.69 18.06
CA GLY A 136 -12.17 -13.89 17.90
C GLY A 136 -10.90 -13.92 18.77
N ARG A 137 -10.61 -12.89 19.57
CA ARG A 137 -9.42 -12.84 20.44
C ARG A 137 -9.78 -12.85 21.93
N LYS A 138 -8.88 -13.38 22.76
CA LYS A 138 -9.12 -13.59 24.19
C LYS A 138 -8.66 -12.43 25.08
N ASN A 139 -7.66 -11.69 24.63
CA ASN A 139 -6.99 -10.66 25.41
C ASN A 139 -7.91 -9.45 25.62
N THR A 140 -7.91 -8.94 26.84
CA THR A 140 -8.59 -7.69 27.19
C THR A 140 -7.68 -6.51 26.92
N HIS A 141 -8.23 -5.47 26.30
CA HIS A 141 -7.58 -4.21 25.99
C HIS A 141 -8.32 -3.07 26.70
N ILE A 142 -7.63 -1.95 26.89
CA ILE A 142 -8.20 -0.69 27.37
C ILE A 142 -8.12 0.34 26.24
N GLY A 143 -9.16 1.14 26.05
CA GLY A 143 -9.19 2.16 25.02
C GLY A 143 -10.53 2.86 24.92
N VAL A 144 -10.84 3.33 23.72
CA VAL A 144 -12.07 4.06 23.39
C VAL A 144 -12.76 3.39 22.20
N ILE A 145 -14.06 3.62 22.06
CA ILE A 145 -14.83 3.23 20.87
C ILE A 145 -14.77 4.38 19.86
N ALA A 146 -14.34 4.10 18.62
CA ALA A 146 -14.11 5.13 17.61
C ALA A 146 -15.41 5.87 17.22
N GLU A 147 -16.56 5.17 17.25
CA GLU A 147 -17.86 5.74 16.94
C GLU A 147 -18.32 6.78 17.97
N ASP A 148 -17.97 6.56 19.24
CA ASP A 148 -18.35 7.41 20.37
C ASP A 148 -17.32 8.52 20.64
N ALA A 149 -16.11 8.37 20.09
CA ALA A 149 -15.01 9.32 20.24
C ALA A 149 -15.20 10.61 19.42
N PRO A 150 -14.56 11.72 19.86
CA PRO A 150 -14.56 12.97 19.12
C PRO A 150 -13.84 12.83 17.77
N SER A 151 -14.29 13.59 16.77
CA SER A 151 -13.76 13.54 15.40
C SER A 151 -12.27 13.85 15.30
N GLU A 152 -11.71 14.58 16.27
CA GLU A 152 -10.30 14.95 16.31
C GLU A 152 -9.37 13.75 16.46
N ILE A 153 -9.81 12.62 17.00
CA ILE A 153 -8.93 11.47 17.31
C ILE A 153 -9.27 10.23 16.48
N VAL A 154 -10.19 10.35 15.53
CA VAL A 154 -10.67 9.23 14.71
C VAL A 154 -10.54 9.54 13.24
N ASN A 155 -10.48 8.48 12.43
CA ASN A 155 -10.53 8.65 10.99
C ASN A 155 -11.91 9.16 10.53
N SER A 156 -12.00 9.60 9.28
CA SER A 156 -13.24 10.14 8.70
C SER A 156 -14.43 9.15 8.75
N ALA A 157 -14.15 7.85 8.73
CA ALA A 157 -15.18 6.81 8.84
C ALA A 157 -15.64 6.55 10.29
N LYS A 158 -14.99 7.15 11.30
CA LYS A 158 -15.18 6.86 12.73
C LYS A 158 -15.07 5.37 13.08
N LYS A 159 -14.18 4.65 12.41
CA LYS A 159 -13.94 3.21 12.63
C LYS A 159 -12.55 2.92 13.19
N LEU A 160 -11.63 3.86 13.06
CA LEU A 160 -10.23 3.70 13.48
C LEU A 160 -9.80 4.93 14.29
N ILE A 161 -8.95 4.71 15.28
CA ILE A 161 -8.29 5.79 16.04
C ILE A 161 -7.10 6.29 15.22
N ASN A 162 -6.99 7.60 15.05
CA ASN A 162 -5.78 8.24 14.53
C ASN A 162 -4.79 8.38 15.69
N ILE A 163 -3.76 7.53 15.73
CA ILE A 163 -2.81 7.47 16.84
C ILE A 163 -2.06 8.81 17.04
N PRO A 164 -1.48 9.44 16.00
CA PRO A 164 -0.90 10.77 16.12
C PRO A 164 -1.84 11.82 16.74
N ASP A 165 -3.08 11.88 16.26
CA ASP A 165 -4.04 12.88 16.75
C ASP A 165 -4.48 12.56 18.19
N TYR A 166 -4.67 11.28 18.51
CA TYR A 166 -5.01 10.83 19.86
C TYR A 166 -3.90 11.17 20.87
N LEU A 167 -2.63 10.99 20.50
CA LEU A 167 -1.49 11.41 21.33
C LEU A 167 -1.41 12.93 21.49
N GLY A 168 -1.66 13.69 20.40
CA GLY A 168 -1.72 15.15 20.45
C GLY A 168 -2.84 15.66 21.36
N PHE A 169 -4.00 15.04 21.30
CA PHE A 169 -5.15 15.31 22.16
C PHE A 169 -4.79 15.10 23.65
N ILE A 170 -4.23 13.93 23.99
CA ILE A 170 -3.84 13.62 25.37
C ILE A 170 -2.76 14.60 25.86
N LEU A 171 -1.76 14.92 25.04
CA LEU A 171 -0.70 15.85 25.41
C LEU A 171 -1.26 17.25 25.71
N ALA A 172 -2.20 17.74 24.90
CA ALA A 172 -2.83 19.03 25.11
C ALA A 172 -3.65 19.05 26.41
N VAL A 173 -4.41 17.99 26.70
CA VAL A 173 -5.16 17.82 27.95
C VAL A 173 -4.23 17.80 29.16
N VAL A 174 -3.16 17.00 29.13
CA VAL A 174 -2.19 16.91 30.23
C VAL A 174 -1.53 18.26 30.49
N LYS A 175 -1.20 19.01 29.43
CA LYS A 175 -0.65 20.35 29.56
C LYS A 175 -1.64 21.32 30.23
N ALA A 176 -2.91 21.30 29.83
CA ALA A 176 -3.93 22.13 30.46
C ALA A 176 -4.14 21.77 31.95
N GLN A 177 -4.11 20.47 32.28
CA GLN A 177 -4.18 20.01 33.66
C GLN A 177 -2.98 20.46 34.51
N GLN A 178 -1.77 20.49 33.92
CA GLN A 178 -0.57 20.95 34.61
C GLN A 178 -0.67 22.44 34.99
N GLU A 179 -1.19 23.28 34.10
CA GLU A 179 -1.40 24.70 34.35
C GLU A 179 -2.40 24.94 35.49
N GLU A 180 -3.51 24.19 35.50
CA GLU A 180 -4.49 24.28 36.60
C GLU A 180 -3.88 23.87 37.95
N ILE A 181 -3.04 22.83 37.97
CA ILE A 181 -2.34 22.41 39.19
C ILE A 181 -1.41 23.52 39.71
N GLU A 182 -0.71 24.22 38.83
CA GLU A 182 0.18 25.33 39.20
C GLU A 182 -0.61 26.51 39.76
N ASN A 183 -1.75 26.85 39.15
CA ASN A 183 -2.65 27.88 39.65
C ASN A 183 -3.17 27.57 41.05
N LEU A 184 -3.64 26.32 41.27
CA LEU A 184 -4.13 25.87 42.58
C LEU A 184 -3.02 25.89 43.66
N LYS A 185 -1.79 25.50 43.30
CA LYS A 185 -0.64 25.57 44.22
C LYS A 185 -0.25 27.01 44.56
N GLY A 186 -0.26 27.91 43.58
CA GLY A 186 -0.02 29.33 43.79
C GLY A 186 -1.01 29.95 44.76
N LEU A 187 -2.30 29.60 44.63
CA LEU A 187 -3.36 30.05 45.56
C LEU A 187 -3.16 29.54 46.99
N ASN A 188 -2.66 28.31 47.16
CA ASN A 188 -2.41 27.73 48.48
C ASN A 188 -1.19 28.33 49.20
N ASN A 189 -0.25 28.92 48.48
CA ASN A 189 0.95 29.55 49.05
C ASN A 189 0.74 31.01 49.50
N ILE A 190 -0.48 31.56 49.30
CA ILE A 190 -0.84 32.94 49.68
C ILE A 190 -1.63 32.97 51.01
N LYS A 191 -1.94 31.80 51.59
CA LYS A 191 -2.59 31.66 52.91
C LYS A 191 -1.56 31.45 54.02
#